data_AF-A0A3M1KE44-F1
#
_entry.id   AF-A0A3M1KE44-F1
#
_cell.length_a   1.000
_cell.length_b   1.000
_cell.length_c   1.000
_cell.angle_alpha   90.00
_cell.angle_beta   90.00
_cell.angle_gamma   90.00
#
_symmetry.space_group_name_H-M   'P 1'
#
loop_
_entity.id
_entity.type
_entity.pdbx_description
1 polymer ?
#
loop_
_entity_poly.entity_id
_entity_poly.type
_entity_poly.pdbx_seq_one_letter_code
_entity_poly.pdbx_strand_id
1 'polypeptide(L)'
;MTATTSSSQQPQQALEFHDPLEVAVRDDVDRALKELKKRVNKEGILKELKLRRFYEKPSERRKRKLKEAEKRRRKQSRRKARRERSLEYKLRSI
;
A
#
# COMPACT_ATOMS: atom_id res chain seq x y z
N MET A 1 -30.87 48.31 5.23
CA MET A 1 -29.70 48.77 4.45
C MET A 1 -28.53 48.67 5.44
N THR A 2 -27.49 47.87 5.26
CA THR A 2 -26.65 47.66 4.08
C THR A 2 -25.85 46.34 4.16
N ALA A 3 -25.64 45.76 2.98
CA ALA A 3 -24.54 44.87 2.55
C ALA A 3 -24.46 43.42 3.09
N THR A 4 -25.07 42.51 2.32
CA THR A 4 -24.41 41.40 1.60
C THR A 4 -22.90 41.24 1.84
N THR A 5 -22.47 40.06 2.29
CA THR A 5 -21.25 39.34 1.85
C THR A 5 -21.37 37.94 2.46
N SER A 6 -21.96 36.94 1.81
CA SER A 6 -21.37 36.17 0.71
C SER A 6 -19.98 35.66 1.04
N SER A 7 -19.88 34.52 1.73
CA SER A 7 -18.99 33.43 1.33
C SER A 7 -19.11 32.30 2.34
N SER A 8 -19.95 31.32 2.01
CA SER A 8 -19.72 29.97 2.50
C SER A 8 -18.36 29.54 1.97
N GLN A 9 -17.30 29.68 2.77
CA GLN A 9 -16.06 28.95 2.50
C GLN A 9 -16.31 27.48 2.80
N GLN A 10 -16.96 26.81 1.85
CA GLN A 10 -16.79 25.38 1.74
C GLN A 10 -15.31 25.14 1.44
N PRO A 11 -14.62 24.26 2.19
CA PRO A 11 -13.27 23.87 1.81
C PRO A 11 -13.40 23.22 0.45
N GLN A 12 -12.79 23.83 -0.57
CA GLN A 12 -12.61 23.18 -1.86
C GLN A 12 -11.77 21.95 -1.56
N GLN A 13 -12.43 20.79 -1.47
CA GLN A 13 -11.76 19.52 -1.31
C GLN A 13 -10.96 19.36 -2.59
N ALA A 14 -9.68 19.72 -2.54
CA ALA A 14 -8.74 19.42 -3.58
C ALA A 14 -8.84 17.91 -3.78
N LEU A 15 -9.37 17.52 -4.94
CA LEU A 15 -9.24 16.16 -5.44
C LEU A 15 -7.74 15.93 -5.58
N GLU A 16 -7.13 15.42 -4.51
CA GLU A 16 -5.74 15.01 -4.52
C GLU A 16 -5.63 13.89 -5.55
N PHE A 17 -5.21 14.26 -6.75
CA PHE A 17 -4.75 13.30 -7.73
C PHE A 17 -3.55 12.60 -7.11
N HIS A 18 -3.72 11.33 -6.74
CA HIS A 18 -2.62 10.53 -6.25
C HIS A 18 -1.48 10.55 -7.29
N ASP A 19 -0.26 10.78 -6.82
CA ASP A 19 0.93 10.81 -7.66
C ASP A 19 1.00 9.53 -8.52
N PRO A 20 1.26 9.68 -9.83
CA PRO A 20 1.34 8.53 -10.73
C PRO A 20 2.50 7.61 -10.35
N LEU A 21 2.30 6.31 -10.54
CA LEU A 21 3.31 5.32 -10.18
C LEU A 21 4.38 5.23 -11.28
N GLU A 22 5.53 5.85 -11.04
CA GLU A 22 6.61 5.93 -12.04
C GLU A 22 7.69 4.86 -11.84
N VAL A 23 8.29 4.43 -12.95
CA VAL A 23 9.49 3.57 -12.97
C VAL A 23 10.45 4.11 -14.01
N ALA A 24 11.67 4.48 -13.57
CA ALA A 24 12.74 4.89 -14.46
C ALA A 24 13.26 3.67 -15.24
N VAL A 25 13.29 3.79 -16.56
CA VAL A 25 13.86 2.78 -17.46
C VAL A 25 15.29 3.20 -17.77
N ARG A 26 16.25 2.31 -17.47
CA ARG A 26 17.64 2.51 -17.90
C ARG A 26 17.87 1.74 -19.20
N ASP A 27 18.10 0.44 -19.10
CA ASP A 27 18.56 -0.37 -20.24
C ASP A 27 17.54 -1.43 -20.69
N ASP A 28 16.92 -2.16 -19.76
CA ASP A 28 16.00 -3.27 -20.07
C ASP A 28 14.53 -2.91 -19.80
N VAL A 29 13.73 -2.80 -20.86
CA VAL A 29 12.29 -2.51 -20.78
C VAL A 29 11.52 -3.60 -20.02
N ASP A 30 11.82 -4.87 -20.25
CA ASP A 30 11.17 -6.00 -19.58
C ASP A 30 11.40 -6.01 -18.06
N ARG A 31 12.57 -5.52 -17.62
CA ARG A 31 12.85 -5.39 -16.19
C ARG A 31 12.03 -4.25 -15.60
N ALA A 32 11.93 -3.11 -16.27
CA ALA A 32 11.10 -2.00 -15.83
C ALA A 32 9.62 -2.39 -15.71
N LEU A 33 9.06 -3.13 -16.67
CA LEU A 33 7.70 -3.69 -16.58
C LEU A 33 7.51 -4.60 -15.37
N LYS A 34 8.48 -5.48 -15.10
CA LYS A 34 8.45 -6.34 -13.90
C LYS A 34 8.51 -5.53 -12.61
N GLU A 35 9.31 -4.46 -12.57
CA GLU A 35 9.41 -3.57 -11.42
C GLU A 35 8.13 -2.77 -11.20
N LEU A 36 7.55 -2.21 -12.26
CA LEU A 36 6.26 -1.53 -12.21
C LEU A 36 5.19 -2.46 -11.63
N LYS A 37 5.10 -3.67 -12.15
CA LYS A 37 4.17 -4.69 -11.63
C LYS A 37 4.44 -5.00 -10.15
N LYS A 38 5.69 -5.04 -9.70
CA LYS A 38 6.04 -5.23 -8.29
C LYS A 38 5.62 -4.03 -7.43
N ARG A 39 5.84 -2.79 -7.90
CA ARG A 39 5.43 -1.56 -7.20
C ARG A 39 3.90 -1.48 -7.08
N VAL A 40 3.15 -1.71 -8.16
CA VAL A 40 1.67 -1.78 -8.15
C VAL A 40 1.15 -2.79 -7.11
N ASN A 41 1.76 -3.98 -7.06
CA ASN A 41 1.39 -4.99 -6.08
C ASN A 41 1.79 -4.64 -4.64
N LYS A 42 2.84 -3.82 -4.46
CA LYS A 42 3.33 -3.37 -3.16
C LYS A 42 2.41 -2.28 -2.58
N GLU A 43 2.00 -1.32 -3.41
CA GLU A 43 0.99 -0.31 -3.04
C GLU A 43 -0.37 -0.96 -2.75
N GLY A 44 -0.64 -2.11 -3.37
CA GLY A 44 -1.85 -2.88 -3.05
C GLY A 44 -3.12 -2.31 -3.68
N ILE A 45 -2.98 -1.39 -4.63
CA ILE A 45 -4.08 -0.71 -5.36
C ILE A 45 -5.08 -1.73 -5.89
N LEU A 46 -4.61 -2.79 -6.55
CA LEU A 46 -5.49 -3.84 -7.10
C LEU A 46 -6.27 -4.62 -6.02
N LYS A 47 -5.70 -4.79 -4.83
CA LYS A 47 -6.40 -5.45 -3.72
C LYS A 47 -7.47 -4.52 -3.16
N GLU A 48 -7.15 -3.25 -3.01
CA GLU A 48 -8.07 -2.24 -2.53
C GLU A 48 -9.26 -2.04 -3.47
N LEU A 49 -9.01 -1.97 -4.79
CA LEU A 49 -10.05 -1.92 -5.80
C LEU A 49 -11.01 -3.12 -5.72
N LYS A 50 -10.48 -4.34 -5.54
CA LYS A 50 -11.31 -5.55 -5.37
C LYS A 50 -12.16 -5.50 -4.11
N LEU A 51 -11.59 -4.98 -3.02
CA LEU A 51 -12.25 -4.88 -1.73
C LEU A 51 -13.33 -3.79 -1.68
N ARG A 52 -13.14 -2.71 -2.44
CA ARG A 52 -14.10 -1.58 -2.51
C ARG A 52 -15.22 -1.79 -3.53
N ARG A 53 -15.20 -2.89 -4.31
CA ARG A 53 -16.22 -3.17 -5.34
C ARG A 53 -17.63 -3.40 -4.78
N PHE A 54 -17.75 -3.84 -3.52
CA PHE A 54 -19.02 -4.08 -2.86
C PHE A 54 -19.01 -3.49 -1.44
N TYR A 55 -20.20 -3.18 -0.92
CA TYR A 55 -20.34 -2.75 0.47
C TYR A 55 -20.03 -3.91 1.41
N GLU A 56 -19.01 -3.74 2.26
CA GLU A 56 -18.68 -4.67 3.33
C GLU A 56 -19.22 -4.11 4.64
N LYS A 57 -19.98 -4.91 5.39
CA LYS A 57 -20.49 -4.50 6.70
C LYS A 57 -19.33 -4.12 7.63
N PRO A 58 -19.50 -3.10 8.50
CA PRO A 58 -18.41 -2.61 9.34
C PRO A 58 -17.80 -3.69 10.25
N SER A 59 -18.62 -4.61 10.76
CA SER A 59 -18.18 -5.74 11.57
C SER A 59 -17.30 -6.74 10.81
N GLU A 60 -17.62 -7.00 9.55
CA GLU A 60 -16.84 -7.89 8.68
C GLU A 60 -15.51 -7.25 8.28
N ARG A 61 -15.55 -5.94 7.96
CA ARG A 61 -14.35 -5.13 7.70
C ARG A 61 -13.37 -5.17 8.87
N ARG A 62 -13.87 -5.07 10.12
CA ARG A 62 -13.04 -5.19 11.33
C ARG A 62 -12.40 -6.58 11.46
N LYS A 63 -13.19 -7.65 11.30
CA LYS A 63 -12.69 -9.04 11.35
C LYS A 63 -11.62 -9.31 10.28
N ARG A 64 -11.83 -8.82 9.07
CA ARG A 64 -10.88 -8.96 7.95
C ARG A 64 -9.56 -8.23 8.23
N LYS A 65 -9.63 -6.97 8.69
CA LYS A 65 -8.44 -6.17 9.05
C LYS A 65 -7.61 -6.86 10.13
N LEU A 66 -8.24 -7.41 11.17
CA LEU A 66 -7.55 -8.15 12.24
C LEU A 66 -6.83 -9.39 11.70
N LYS A 67 -7.53 -10.21 10.91
CA LYS A 67 -6.95 -11.41 10.28
C LYS A 67 -5.78 -11.06 9.33
N GLU A 68 -5.90 -9.98 8.57
CA GLU A 68 -4.85 -9.55 7.65
C GLU A 68 -3.63 -8.99 8.40
N ALA A 69 -3.84 -8.24 9.48
CA ALA A 69 -2.77 -7.77 10.35
C ALA A 69 -2.01 -8.92 11.02
N GLU A 70 -2.72 -9.93 11.53
CA GLU A 70 -2.11 -11.13 12.12
C GLU A 70 -1.28 -11.90 11.08
N LYS A 71 -1.84 -12.13 9.88
CA LYS A 71 -1.10 -12.75 8.76
C LYS A 71 0.15 -11.95 8.41
N ARG A 72 0.07 -10.62 8.38
CA ARG A 72 1.21 -9.73 8.12
C ARG A 72 2.29 -9.86 9.21
N ARG A 73 1.91 -9.85 10.50
CA ARG A 73 2.84 -10.05 11.62
C ARG A 73 3.54 -11.40 11.54
N ARG A 74 2.80 -12.49 11.29
CA ARG A 74 3.37 -13.84 11.14
C ARG A 74 4.31 -13.95 9.94
N LYS A 75 4.00 -13.27 8.83
CA LYS A 75 4.90 -13.24 7.67
C LYS A 75 6.18 -12.45 7.96
N GLN A 76 6.08 -11.34 8.69
CA GLN A 76 7.24 -10.54 9.09
C GLN A 76 8.17 -11.31 10.03
N SER A 77 7.63 -11.99 11.05
CA SER A 77 8.44 -12.79 11.98
C SER A 77 9.18 -13.92 11.26
N ARG A 78 8.51 -14.64 10.35
CA ARG A 78 9.14 -15.68 9.51
C ARG A 78 10.28 -15.11 8.64
N ARG A 79 10.10 -13.91 8.06
CA ARG A 79 11.15 -13.26 7.26
C ARG A 79 12.33 -12.82 8.13
N LYS A 80 12.08 -12.35 9.35
CA LYS A 80 13.11 -11.97 10.32
C LYS A 80 13.95 -13.19 10.73
N ALA A 81 13.30 -14.26 11.18
CA ALA A 81 13.97 -15.50 11.57
C ALA A 81 14.82 -16.12 10.43
N ARG A 82 14.32 -16.08 9.18
CA ARG A 82 15.10 -16.55 8.02
C ARG A 82 16.35 -15.70 7.78
N ARG A 83 16.26 -14.38 7.95
CA ARG A 83 17.41 -13.48 7.83
C ARG A 83 18.41 -13.74 8.93
N GLU A 84 17.97 -13.81 10.18
CA GLU A 84 18.82 -14.09 11.34
C GLU A 84 19.55 -15.42 11.17
N ARG A 85 18.83 -16.49 10.80
CA ARG A 85 19.45 -17.78 10.49
C ARG A 85 20.49 -17.70 9.37
N SER A 86 20.21 -16.94 8.31
CA SER A 86 21.17 -16.76 7.21
C SER A 86 22.41 -15.98 7.65
N LEU A 87 22.26 -15.00 8.55
CA LEU A 87 23.38 -14.25 9.11
C LEU A 87 24.20 -15.13 10.04
N GLU A 88 23.54 -15.92 10.89
CA GLU A 88 24.18 -16.90 11.77
C GLU A 88 25.03 -17.90 10.98
N TYR A 89 24.49 -18.48 9.90
CA TYR A 89 25.26 -19.36 9.03
C TYR A 89 26.47 -18.67 8.40
N LYS A 90 26.33 -17.41 7.98
CA LYS A 90 27.42 -16.63 7.35
C LYS A 90 28.50 -16.24 8.36
N LEU A 91 28.13 -16.00 9.61
CA LEU A 91 29.08 -15.70 10.70
C LEU A 91 29.81 -16.95 11.18
N ARG A 92 29.14 -18.11 11.20
CA ARG A 92 29.72 -19.39 11.61
C ARG A 92 30.64 -20.02 10.55
N SER A 93 30.58 -19.54 9.30
CA SER A 93 31.41 -20.02 8.20
C SER A 93 32.71 -19.22 7.98
N ILE A 94 32.96 -18.22 8.82
CA ILE A 94 34.22 -17.46 8.89
C ILE A 94 35.07 -18.10 9.99
#